data_AF-A0A561DZF0-F1
#
_entry.id   AF-A0A561DZF0-F1
#
_cell.length_a   1.000
_cell.length_b   1.000
_cell.length_c   1.000
_cell.angle_alpha   90.00
_cell.angle_beta   90.00
_cell.angle_gamma   90.00
#
_symmetry.space_group_name_H-M   'P 1'
#
loop_
_entity.id
_entity.type
_entity.pdbx_description
1 polymer ?
#
loop_
_entity_poly.entity_id
_entity_poly.type
_entity_poly.pdbx_seq_one_letter_code
_entity_poly.pdbx_strand_id
1 'polypeptide(L)'
;MRDRISKHKRFLRNGVHENNALQNAWNKYGEENFIFKKLEHYDPTLSNIDDILNQKEKEYIRIYQCNQKPFGYNHTDGGQAFKMNEDVIRKGEQVSEVLTEQDVLDIREYIENDEYSPSELAIIYGVHIQTIHYIRRGEHWTYLTGGKRVGKEFNFNRGTENSHAKLTEDDVEEIVMLLEMGIPMPQIAKQFDVSKDTIWDIRNGESWKHITGGKVNKKTIFPVGENTSAAKLTDEIVKTIVEKYKKGEKRSVLAKKYKIGISTLRALLAGETWKHITNGVKVVREVQIGLSKENANIAVQMYKKGYTQRQIAKHLNVGHTTIHALLNGETWKEVTGGKKVVPPERTIAGRRRGKPTTKEVALGVIRLFNEGWTGAAISKHFNIALSHAYAIKHGRKCSEFTGIYYKKIN
;
A
#
# COMPACT_ATOMS: atom_id res chain seq x y z
N MET A 1 -42.98 -43.27 11.70
CA MET A 1 -44.03 -42.31 12.11
C MET A 1 -43.71 -41.51 13.38
N ARG A 2 -43.25 -42.12 14.49
CA ARG A 2 -42.83 -41.40 15.73
C ARG A 2 -41.77 -40.32 15.46
N ASP A 3 -40.87 -40.54 14.51
CA ASP A 3 -39.81 -39.58 14.19
C ASP A 3 -40.30 -38.35 13.41
N ARG A 4 -41.33 -38.49 12.55
CA ARG A 4 -41.86 -37.37 11.75
C ARG A 4 -42.54 -36.34 12.66
N ILE A 5 -43.45 -36.79 13.52
CA ILE A 5 -44.16 -35.88 14.44
C ILE A 5 -43.20 -35.25 15.46
N SER A 6 -42.22 -36.01 15.95
CA SER A 6 -41.20 -35.51 16.87
C SER A 6 -40.33 -34.44 16.20
N LYS A 7 -39.96 -34.63 14.93
CA LYS A 7 -39.24 -33.63 14.12
C LYS A 7 -40.06 -32.36 13.96
N HIS A 8 -41.34 -32.45 13.57
CA HIS A 8 -42.22 -31.28 13.43
C HIS A 8 -42.35 -30.50 14.75
N LYS A 9 -42.64 -31.18 15.87
CA LYS A 9 -42.72 -30.54 17.19
C LYS A 9 -41.41 -29.83 17.59
N ARG A 10 -40.27 -30.49 17.36
CA ARG A 10 -38.96 -29.90 17.63
C ARG A 10 -38.72 -28.64 16.80
N PHE A 11 -39.05 -28.68 15.51
CA PHE A 11 -38.89 -27.52 14.62
C PHE A 11 -39.77 -26.35 15.02
N LEU A 12 -41.03 -26.60 15.40
CA LEU A 12 -41.94 -25.58 15.90
C LEU A 12 -41.41 -24.93 17.19
N ARG A 13 -40.95 -25.72 18.16
CA ARG A 13 -40.36 -25.21 19.41
C ARG A 13 -39.06 -24.41 19.18
N ASN A 14 -38.32 -24.75 18.14
CA ASN A 14 -37.05 -24.10 17.79
C ASN A 14 -37.22 -22.90 16.84
N GLY A 15 -38.44 -22.61 16.37
CA GLY A 15 -38.68 -21.50 15.45
C GLY A 15 -38.18 -21.71 14.02
N VAL A 16 -37.91 -22.96 13.62
CA VAL A 16 -37.26 -23.30 12.32
C VAL A 16 -38.15 -24.20 11.45
N HIS A 17 -39.46 -24.17 11.66
CA HIS A 17 -40.38 -25.01 10.91
C HIS A 17 -40.53 -24.52 9.45
N GLU A 18 -40.43 -25.45 8.50
CA GLU A 18 -40.47 -25.18 7.04
C GLU A 18 -41.76 -24.46 6.60
N ASN A 19 -42.86 -24.68 7.33
CA ASN A 19 -44.11 -23.95 7.13
C ASN A 19 -44.18 -22.71 8.04
N ASN A 20 -43.88 -21.54 7.47
CA ASN A 20 -43.90 -20.25 8.18
C ASN A 20 -45.28 -19.88 8.72
N ALA A 21 -46.37 -20.19 8.01
CA ALA A 21 -47.72 -19.87 8.46
C ALA A 21 -48.08 -20.66 9.74
N LEU A 22 -47.74 -21.95 9.76
CA LEU A 22 -47.90 -22.79 10.95
C LEU A 22 -46.96 -22.35 12.09
N GLN A 23 -45.71 -22.00 11.78
CA GLN A 23 -44.76 -21.49 12.77
C GLN A 23 -45.27 -20.20 13.42
N ASN A 24 -45.80 -19.27 12.62
CA ASN A 24 -46.35 -18.02 13.12
C ASN A 24 -47.59 -18.24 13.98
N ALA A 25 -48.48 -19.14 13.59
CA ALA A 25 -49.63 -19.51 14.40
C ALA A 25 -49.22 -20.17 15.73
N TRP A 26 -48.22 -21.07 15.69
CA TRP A 26 -47.63 -21.69 16.87
C TRP A 26 -47.04 -20.66 17.83
N ASN A 27 -46.27 -19.69 17.31
CA ASN A 27 -45.69 -18.62 18.10
C ASN A 27 -46.75 -17.67 18.68
N LYS A 28 -47.84 -17.42 17.93
CA LYS A 28 -48.91 -16.51 18.33
C LYS A 28 -49.83 -17.09 19.40
N TYR A 29 -50.21 -18.36 19.25
CA TYR A 29 -51.23 -18.97 20.11
C TYR A 29 -50.65 -19.91 21.18
N GLY A 30 -49.37 -20.27 21.12
CA GLY A 30 -48.74 -21.12 22.14
C GLY A 30 -48.97 -22.61 21.94
N GLU A 31 -48.02 -23.45 22.39
CA GLU A 31 -48.03 -24.91 22.22
C GLU A 31 -49.28 -25.56 22.84
N GLU A 32 -49.75 -25.03 23.96
CA GLU A 32 -50.92 -25.50 24.70
C GLU A 32 -52.24 -25.40 23.90
N ASN A 33 -52.29 -24.53 22.88
CA ASN A 33 -53.45 -24.37 22.01
C ASN A 33 -53.41 -25.27 20.75
N PHE A 34 -52.40 -26.15 20.62
CA PHE A 34 -52.28 -27.10 19.52
C PHE A 34 -52.44 -28.55 20.00
N ILE A 35 -53.34 -29.29 19.37
CA ILE A 35 -53.60 -30.71 19.67
C ILE A 35 -53.12 -31.59 18.51
N PHE A 36 -52.25 -32.55 18.82
CA PHE A 36 -51.81 -33.56 17.86
C PHE A 36 -52.56 -34.87 18.08
N LYS A 37 -53.52 -35.19 17.20
CA LYS A 37 -54.35 -36.39 17.30
C LYS A 37 -54.03 -37.37 16.17
N LYS A 38 -53.90 -38.65 16.52
CA LYS A 38 -53.84 -39.74 15.53
C LYS A 38 -55.25 -40.00 15.01
N LEU A 39 -55.46 -39.86 13.71
CA LEU A 39 -56.77 -40.05 13.07
C LEU A 39 -57.06 -41.52 12.78
N GLU A 40 -56.09 -42.22 12.18
CA GLU A 40 -56.26 -43.61 11.76
C GLU A 40 -55.01 -44.46 12.08
N HIS A 41 -55.18 -45.78 12.06
CA HIS A 41 -54.10 -46.75 12.23
C HIS A 41 -54.18 -47.82 11.14
N TYR A 42 -53.03 -48.11 10.54
CA TYR A 42 -52.88 -49.08 9.47
C TYR A 42 -51.78 -50.07 9.83
N ASP A 43 -51.90 -51.29 9.31
CA ASP A 43 -50.86 -52.30 9.45
C ASP A 43 -49.64 -51.92 8.58
N PRO A 44 -48.45 -51.72 9.18
CA PRO A 44 -47.25 -51.34 8.44
C PRO A 44 -46.73 -52.44 7.50
N THR A 45 -47.22 -53.69 7.58
CA THR A 45 -46.77 -54.76 6.68
C THR A 45 -47.52 -54.79 5.34
N LEU A 46 -48.49 -53.89 5.13
CA LEU A 46 -49.20 -53.76 3.86
C LEU A 46 -48.26 -53.25 2.76
N SER A 47 -48.22 -53.95 1.63
CA SER A 47 -47.33 -53.62 0.50
C SER A 47 -47.66 -52.29 -0.19
N ASN A 48 -48.87 -51.77 -0.01
CA ASN A 48 -49.36 -50.51 -0.59
C ASN A 48 -49.64 -49.44 0.48
N ILE A 49 -49.01 -49.54 1.66
CA ILE A 49 -49.26 -48.62 2.78
C ILE A 49 -49.02 -47.16 2.42
N ASP A 50 -48.00 -46.85 1.62
CA ASP A 50 -47.69 -45.48 1.22
C ASP A 50 -48.77 -44.88 0.32
N ASP A 51 -49.33 -45.67 -0.60
CA ASP A 51 -50.45 -45.25 -1.46
C ASP A 51 -51.70 -44.95 -0.64
N ILE A 52 -52.01 -45.81 0.34
CA ILE A 52 -53.13 -45.64 1.26
C ILE A 52 -52.94 -44.35 2.06
N LEU A 53 -51.75 -44.11 2.63
CA LEU A 53 -51.46 -42.92 3.42
C LEU A 53 -51.51 -41.64 2.56
N ASN A 54 -51.01 -41.67 1.33
CA ASN A 54 -51.08 -40.55 0.39
C ASN A 54 -52.53 -40.23 -0.01
N GLN A 55 -53.34 -41.25 -0.29
CA GLN A 55 -54.76 -41.07 -0.60
C GLN A 55 -55.51 -40.47 0.58
N LYS A 56 -55.22 -40.95 1.80
CA LYS A 56 -55.83 -40.43 3.03
C LYS A 56 -55.40 -39.00 3.33
N GLU A 57 -54.14 -38.64 3.08
CA GLU A 57 -53.68 -37.25 3.21
C GLU A 57 -54.48 -36.31 2.29
N LYS A 58 -54.66 -36.68 1.02
CA LYS A 58 -55.49 -35.94 0.06
C LYS A 58 -56.95 -35.81 0.51
N GLU A 59 -57.52 -36.92 0.97
CA GLU A 59 -58.89 -36.97 1.47
C GLU A 59 -59.10 -36.01 2.65
N TYR A 60 -58.21 -36.05 3.64
CA TYR A 60 -58.31 -35.19 4.82
C TYR A 60 -58.08 -33.70 4.51
N ILE A 61 -57.12 -33.37 3.64
CA ILE A 61 -56.91 -31.98 3.21
C ILE A 61 -58.16 -31.45 2.51
N ARG A 62 -58.82 -32.28 1.69
CA ARG A 62 -60.06 -31.92 1.00
C ARG A 62 -61.24 -31.75 1.96
N ILE A 63 -61.45 -32.70 2.88
CA ILE A 63 -62.57 -32.68 3.83
C ILE A 63 -62.50 -31.44 4.73
N TYR A 64 -61.31 -31.14 5.25
CA TYR A 64 -61.10 -30.02 6.18
C TYR A 64 -60.69 -28.73 5.50
N GLN A 65 -60.54 -28.73 4.17
CA GLN A 65 -60.09 -27.59 3.37
C GLN A 65 -58.77 -27.00 3.90
N CYS A 66 -57.88 -27.83 4.43
CA CYS A 66 -56.70 -27.37 5.16
C CYS A 66 -55.68 -26.65 4.28
N ASN A 67 -55.83 -26.70 2.95
CA ASN A 67 -55.04 -25.94 1.98
C ASN A 67 -55.56 -24.50 1.76
N GLN A 68 -56.72 -24.16 2.31
CA GLN A 68 -57.31 -22.83 2.25
C GLN A 68 -56.95 -22.07 3.53
N LYS A 69 -56.46 -20.84 3.37
CA LYS A 69 -55.97 -19.97 4.45
C LYS A 69 -56.93 -19.77 5.64
N PRO A 70 -58.26 -19.74 5.46
CA PRO A 70 -59.20 -19.65 6.60
C PRO A 70 -59.31 -20.94 7.43
N PHE A 71 -58.93 -22.09 6.88
CA PHE A 71 -59.27 -23.41 7.41
C PHE A 71 -58.06 -24.29 7.76
N GLY A 72 -56.86 -23.98 7.28
CA GLY A 72 -55.66 -24.70 7.67
C GLY A 72 -54.34 -24.12 7.15
N TYR A 73 -53.28 -24.92 7.27
CA TYR A 73 -51.90 -24.53 6.98
C TYR A 73 -51.23 -25.37 5.89
N ASN A 74 -51.93 -26.31 5.25
CA ASN A 74 -51.35 -27.15 4.21
C ASN A 74 -51.06 -26.32 2.96
N HIS A 75 -49.92 -26.55 2.30
CA HIS A 75 -49.53 -25.80 1.09
C HIS A 75 -49.90 -26.50 -0.21
N THR A 76 -50.30 -27.77 -0.14
CA THR A 76 -50.58 -28.63 -1.30
C THR A 76 -51.82 -29.47 -1.01
N ASP A 77 -52.41 -30.03 -2.07
CA ASP A 77 -53.54 -30.97 -1.95
C ASP A 77 -53.16 -32.35 -1.37
N GLY A 78 -51.87 -32.62 -1.10
CA GLY A 78 -51.39 -33.83 -0.44
C GLY A 78 -50.99 -34.96 -1.39
N GLY A 79 -50.39 -36.02 -0.83
CA GLY A 79 -49.94 -37.22 -1.54
C GLY A 79 -48.79 -36.99 -2.53
N GLN A 80 -48.11 -35.86 -2.40
CA GLN A 80 -46.82 -35.60 -3.03
C GLN A 80 -45.75 -35.87 -1.96
N ALA A 81 -44.98 -36.95 -2.11
CA ALA A 81 -43.67 -36.95 -1.48
C ALA A 81 -42.92 -35.76 -2.06
N PHE A 82 -42.42 -34.85 -1.21
CA PHE A 82 -41.49 -33.79 -1.61
C PHE A 82 -40.22 -34.45 -2.18
N LYS A 83 -40.29 -34.91 -3.42
CA LYS A 83 -39.15 -35.08 -4.29
C LYS A 83 -38.97 -33.71 -4.91
N MET A 84 -38.03 -32.93 -4.38
CA MET A 84 -37.40 -31.92 -5.23
C MET A 84 -36.92 -32.69 -6.47
N ASN A 85 -37.60 -32.51 -7.60
CA ASN A 85 -37.14 -33.11 -8.84
C ASN A 85 -35.87 -32.36 -9.24
N GLU A 86 -34.72 -32.96 -8.96
CA GLU A 86 -33.45 -32.59 -9.59
C GLU A 86 -33.52 -32.72 -11.14
N ASP A 87 -34.56 -33.39 -11.67
CA ASP A 87 -34.75 -33.67 -13.10
C ASP A 87 -35.77 -32.79 -13.86
N VAL A 88 -36.25 -31.68 -13.30
CA VAL A 88 -37.00 -30.68 -14.12
C VAL A 88 -36.10 -29.48 -14.48
N ILE A 89 -34.90 -29.78 -14.97
CA ILE A 89 -34.21 -28.90 -15.91
C ILE A 89 -34.85 -29.11 -17.28
N ARG A 90 -36.08 -28.62 -17.48
CA ARG A 90 -36.64 -28.48 -18.84
C ARG A 90 -36.18 -27.14 -19.40
N LYS A 91 -34.92 -27.09 -19.84
CA LYS A 91 -34.53 -26.16 -20.89
C LYS A 91 -35.18 -26.63 -22.19
N GLY A 92 -36.34 -26.07 -22.55
CA GLY A 92 -36.78 -26.08 -23.94
C GLY A 92 -38.14 -26.71 -24.30
N GLU A 93 -38.97 -27.14 -23.35
CA GLU A 93 -40.39 -27.46 -23.65
C GLU A 93 -41.29 -26.28 -23.23
N GLN A 94 -42.28 -25.96 -24.05
CA GLN A 94 -43.00 -24.69 -23.98
C GLN A 94 -43.79 -24.56 -22.67
N VAL A 95 -43.45 -23.54 -21.86
CA VAL A 95 -44.14 -23.20 -20.60
C VAL A 95 -45.64 -22.87 -20.81
N SER A 96 -46.08 -22.71 -22.06
CA SER A 96 -47.48 -22.53 -22.49
C SER A 96 -48.38 -23.75 -22.26
N GLU A 97 -47.84 -24.94 -21.95
CA GLU A 97 -48.66 -26.11 -21.61
C GLU A 97 -49.03 -26.18 -20.11
N VAL A 98 -48.35 -25.40 -19.25
CA VAL A 98 -48.54 -25.41 -17.78
C VAL A 98 -49.34 -24.21 -17.29
N LEU A 99 -49.19 -23.05 -17.94
CA LEU A 99 -49.92 -21.83 -17.61
C LEU A 99 -50.90 -21.49 -18.73
N THR A 100 -52.18 -21.32 -18.37
CA THR A 100 -53.18 -20.76 -19.26
C THR A 100 -52.99 -19.25 -19.42
N GLU A 101 -53.64 -18.66 -20.42
CA GLU A 101 -53.62 -17.20 -20.61
C GLU A 101 -54.20 -16.46 -19.39
N GLN A 102 -55.22 -17.05 -18.75
CA GLN A 102 -55.81 -16.49 -17.53
C GLN A 102 -54.83 -16.55 -16.36
N ASP A 103 -54.10 -17.64 -16.18
CA ASP A 103 -53.07 -17.76 -15.13
C ASP A 103 -52.00 -16.66 -15.26
N VAL A 104 -51.60 -16.34 -16.49
CA VAL A 104 -50.62 -15.28 -16.76
C VAL A 104 -51.17 -13.89 -16.41
N LEU A 105 -52.46 -13.65 -16.64
CA LEU A 105 -53.12 -12.39 -16.26
C LEU A 105 -53.27 -12.28 -14.74
N ASP A 106 -53.73 -13.35 -14.08
CA ASP A 106 -53.90 -13.41 -12.63
C ASP A 106 -52.57 -13.22 -11.90
N ILE A 107 -51.50 -13.89 -12.35
CA ILE A 107 -50.13 -13.69 -11.82
C ILE A 107 -49.73 -12.21 -11.90
N ARG A 108 -50.08 -11.51 -12.98
CA ARG A 108 -49.73 -10.10 -13.16
C ARG A 108 -50.54 -9.19 -12.26
N GLU A 109 -51.83 -9.44 -12.13
CA GLU A 109 -52.72 -8.71 -11.22
C GLU A 109 -52.27 -8.87 -9.77
N TYR A 110 -51.97 -10.10 -9.33
CA TYR A 110 -51.44 -10.37 -7.99
C TYR A 110 -50.12 -9.66 -7.70
N ILE A 111 -49.23 -9.55 -8.70
CA ILE A 111 -47.96 -8.82 -8.58
C ILE A 111 -48.18 -7.30 -8.55
N GLU A 112 -49.15 -6.79 -9.32
CA GLU A 112 -49.48 -5.36 -9.36
C GLU A 112 -50.12 -4.90 -8.04
N ASN A 113 -50.96 -5.74 -7.45
CA ASN A 113 -51.62 -5.49 -6.16
C ASN A 113 -50.75 -5.86 -4.93
N ASP A 114 -49.53 -6.39 -5.12
CA ASP A 114 -48.60 -6.82 -4.05
C ASP A 114 -49.22 -7.87 -3.11
N GLU A 115 -50.12 -8.70 -3.64
CA GLU A 115 -50.90 -9.71 -2.87
C GLU A 115 -50.08 -10.96 -2.54
N TYR A 116 -49.15 -11.33 -3.42
CA TYR A 116 -48.28 -12.50 -3.28
C TYR A 116 -46.85 -12.19 -3.73
N SER A 117 -45.86 -12.76 -3.05
CA SER A 117 -44.47 -12.69 -3.48
C SER A 117 -44.22 -13.58 -4.72
N PRO A 118 -43.20 -13.28 -5.55
CA PRO A 118 -42.85 -14.11 -6.69
C PRO A 118 -42.56 -15.58 -6.34
N SER A 119 -42.04 -15.84 -5.13
CA SER A 119 -41.79 -17.18 -4.62
C SER A 119 -43.09 -17.92 -4.28
N GLU A 120 -44.08 -17.22 -3.70
CA GLU A 120 -45.40 -17.80 -3.40
C GLU A 120 -46.16 -18.11 -4.69
N LEU A 121 -46.12 -17.22 -5.68
CA LEU A 121 -46.73 -17.45 -7.00
C LEU A 121 -46.08 -18.64 -7.73
N ALA A 122 -44.77 -18.79 -7.63
CA ALA A 122 -44.06 -19.93 -8.20
C ALA A 122 -44.57 -21.26 -7.62
N ILE A 123 -44.86 -21.29 -6.33
CA ILE A 123 -45.42 -22.45 -5.63
C ILE A 123 -46.89 -22.67 -6.04
N ILE A 124 -47.72 -21.62 -6.01
CA ILE A 124 -49.15 -21.68 -6.35
C ILE A 124 -49.37 -22.24 -7.76
N TYR A 125 -48.59 -21.76 -8.72
CA TYR A 125 -48.74 -22.13 -10.13
C TYR A 125 -47.83 -23.29 -10.54
N GLY A 126 -47.06 -23.88 -9.62
CA GLY A 126 -46.19 -25.03 -9.90
C GLY A 126 -45.13 -24.75 -10.97
N VAL A 127 -44.61 -23.51 -11.02
CA VAL A 127 -43.62 -23.08 -12.00
C VAL A 127 -42.33 -22.61 -11.33
N HIS A 128 -41.24 -22.59 -12.09
CA HIS A 128 -39.99 -22.03 -11.59
C HIS A 128 -40.13 -20.53 -11.30
N ILE A 129 -39.50 -20.04 -10.22
CA ILE A 129 -39.56 -18.61 -9.83
C ILE A 129 -39.13 -17.67 -10.97
N GLN A 130 -38.18 -18.11 -11.80
CA GLN A 130 -37.75 -17.38 -12.98
C GLN A 130 -38.90 -17.17 -14.00
N THR A 131 -39.83 -18.12 -14.13
CA THR A 131 -41.03 -17.98 -14.97
C THR A 131 -41.90 -16.82 -14.49
N ILE A 132 -42.12 -16.71 -13.17
CA ILE A 132 -42.82 -15.58 -12.57
C ILE A 132 -42.07 -14.26 -12.83
N HIS A 133 -40.73 -14.26 -12.73
CA HIS A 133 -39.92 -13.09 -13.08
C HIS A 133 -39.97 -12.72 -14.57
N TYR A 134 -40.10 -13.69 -15.48
CA TYR A 134 -40.28 -13.43 -16.92
C TYR A 134 -41.66 -12.83 -17.21
N ILE A 135 -42.73 -13.37 -16.61
CA ILE A 135 -44.10 -12.83 -16.72
C ILE A 135 -44.16 -11.42 -16.14
N ARG A 136 -43.56 -11.20 -14.97
CA ARG A 136 -43.48 -9.89 -14.32
C ARG A 136 -42.78 -8.84 -15.17
N ARG A 137 -41.70 -9.20 -15.86
CA ARG A 137 -40.95 -8.30 -16.76
C ARG A 137 -41.63 -8.11 -18.11
N GLY A 138 -42.62 -8.93 -18.44
CA GLY A 138 -43.26 -8.94 -19.75
C GLY A 138 -42.39 -9.56 -20.85
N GLU A 139 -41.39 -10.36 -20.48
CA GLU A 139 -40.48 -11.01 -21.44
C GLU A 139 -41.11 -12.25 -22.08
N HIS A 140 -42.07 -12.88 -21.40
CA HIS A 140 -42.86 -14.00 -21.92
C HIS A 140 -44.34 -13.61 -22.08
N TRP A 141 -45.10 -14.36 -22.90
CA TRP A 141 -46.48 -14.03 -23.29
C TRP A 141 -46.62 -12.56 -23.69
N THR A 142 -45.69 -12.07 -24.51
CA THR A 142 -45.60 -10.65 -24.91
C THR A 142 -46.90 -10.14 -25.53
N TYR A 143 -47.67 -11.02 -26.17
CA TYR A 143 -48.99 -10.72 -26.72
C TYR A 143 -50.07 -10.45 -25.65
N LEU A 144 -49.96 -11.03 -24.44
CA LEU A 144 -50.83 -10.74 -23.29
C LEU A 144 -50.25 -9.64 -22.40
N THR A 145 -48.94 -9.64 -22.21
CA THR A 145 -48.25 -8.72 -21.28
C THR A 145 -47.92 -7.37 -21.90
N GLY A 146 -48.01 -7.25 -23.23
CA GLY A 146 -47.65 -6.05 -23.99
C GLY A 146 -46.17 -5.65 -23.85
N GLY A 147 -45.31 -6.56 -23.39
CA GLY A 147 -43.91 -6.26 -23.05
C GLY A 147 -43.75 -5.36 -21.81
N LYS A 148 -44.81 -5.17 -21.02
CA LYS A 148 -44.82 -4.24 -19.89
C LYS A 148 -44.52 -4.93 -18.58
N ARG A 149 -43.66 -4.30 -17.78
CA ARG A 149 -43.36 -4.72 -16.41
C ARG A 149 -44.49 -4.34 -15.44
N VAL A 150 -44.79 -5.21 -14.47
CA VAL A 150 -45.74 -4.96 -13.38
C VAL A 150 -45.08 -5.10 -11.99
N GLY A 151 -45.68 -4.47 -10.98
CA GLY A 151 -45.24 -4.46 -9.58
C GLY A 151 -44.12 -3.47 -9.25
N LYS A 152 -43.87 -3.25 -7.95
CA LYS A 152 -42.85 -2.33 -7.42
C LYS A 152 -41.45 -2.65 -7.98
N GLU A 153 -40.60 -1.65 -8.20
CA GLU A 153 -39.19 -1.89 -8.48
C GLU A 153 -38.54 -2.58 -7.27
N PHE A 154 -38.07 -3.81 -7.46
CA PHE A 154 -37.17 -4.41 -6.48
C PHE A 154 -35.80 -3.78 -6.71
N ASN A 155 -35.46 -2.78 -5.90
CA ASN A 155 -34.09 -2.34 -5.75
C ASN A 155 -33.36 -3.46 -5.01
N PHE A 156 -32.60 -4.27 -5.74
CA PHE A 156 -31.61 -5.13 -5.11
C PHE A 156 -30.67 -4.24 -4.31
N ASN A 157 -30.55 -4.48 -3.01
CA ASN A 157 -29.59 -3.79 -2.17
C ASN A 157 -28.22 -3.81 -2.86
N ARG A 158 -27.65 -2.63 -3.11
CA ARG A 158 -26.39 -2.50 -3.87
C ARG A 158 -25.26 -2.18 -2.92
N GLY A 159 -24.09 -2.73 -3.21
CA GLY A 159 -22.89 -2.42 -2.45
C GLY A 159 -23.03 -2.79 -0.97
N THR A 160 -22.74 -1.83 -0.08
CA THR A 160 -22.81 -1.96 1.38
C THR A 160 -24.20 -2.27 1.92
N GLU A 161 -25.26 -2.01 1.16
CA GLU A 161 -26.62 -2.37 1.54
C GLU A 161 -26.86 -3.89 1.43
N ASN A 162 -25.99 -4.62 0.71
CA ASN A 162 -26.02 -6.07 0.67
C ASN A 162 -25.29 -6.63 1.89
N SER A 163 -26.01 -7.38 2.73
CA SER A 163 -25.48 -8.00 3.94
C SER A 163 -24.32 -8.98 3.70
N HIS A 164 -24.10 -9.41 2.45
CA HIS A 164 -22.99 -10.26 2.03
C HIS A 164 -21.85 -9.53 1.29
N ALA A 165 -21.90 -8.19 1.19
CA ALA A 165 -20.85 -7.44 0.53
C ALA A 165 -19.52 -7.51 1.30
N LYS A 166 -18.48 -8.00 0.62
CA LYS A 166 -17.10 -8.02 1.14
C LYS A 166 -16.38 -6.67 1.04
N LEU A 167 -16.93 -5.75 0.25
CA LEU A 167 -16.34 -4.46 -0.05
C LEU A 167 -17.30 -3.37 0.40
N THR A 168 -16.74 -2.31 0.96
CA THR A 168 -17.42 -1.06 1.28
C THR A 168 -17.33 -0.07 0.12
N GLU A 169 -18.06 1.04 0.21
CA GLU A 169 -17.93 2.13 -0.77
C GLU A 169 -16.49 2.67 -0.80
N ASP A 170 -15.90 2.90 0.38
CA ASP A 170 -14.51 3.34 0.54
C ASP A 170 -13.50 2.36 -0.09
N ASP A 171 -13.69 1.05 0.09
CA ASP A 171 -12.83 0.03 -0.53
C ASP A 171 -12.90 0.11 -2.06
N VAL A 172 -14.09 0.37 -2.60
CA VAL A 172 -14.29 0.44 -4.05
C VAL A 172 -13.70 1.72 -4.62
N GLU A 173 -13.77 2.84 -3.91
CA GLU A 173 -13.06 4.07 -4.28
C GLU A 173 -11.54 3.84 -4.32
N GLU A 174 -10.98 3.13 -3.34
CA GLU A 174 -9.56 2.78 -3.33
C GLU A 174 -9.21 1.83 -4.50
N ILE A 175 -10.04 0.82 -4.78
CA ILE A 175 -9.87 -0.08 -5.92
C ILE A 175 -9.89 0.70 -7.25
N VAL A 176 -10.81 1.65 -7.42
CA VAL A 176 -10.89 2.51 -8.61
C VAL A 176 -9.59 3.31 -8.75
N MET A 177 -9.10 3.92 -7.66
CA MET A 177 -7.84 4.64 -7.66
C MET A 177 -6.66 3.73 -8.06
N LEU A 178 -6.56 2.53 -7.51
CA LEU A 178 -5.49 1.57 -7.84
C LEU A 178 -5.55 1.09 -9.31
N LEU A 179 -6.77 0.91 -9.84
CA LEU A 179 -7.01 0.57 -11.25
C LEU A 179 -6.59 1.72 -12.18
N GLU A 180 -6.93 2.96 -11.82
CA GLU A 180 -6.47 4.15 -12.54
C GLU A 180 -4.95 4.28 -12.51
N MET A 181 -4.34 3.97 -11.36
CA MET A 181 -2.89 3.91 -11.15
C MET A 181 -2.20 2.81 -11.96
N GLY A 182 -2.98 1.91 -12.56
CA GLY A 182 -2.49 0.87 -13.44
C GLY A 182 -1.95 -0.35 -12.72
N ILE A 183 -2.23 -0.49 -11.42
CA ILE A 183 -1.87 -1.65 -10.61
C ILE A 183 -2.55 -2.90 -11.22
N PRO A 184 -1.85 -4.04 -11.32
CA PRO A 184 -2.45 -5.27 -11.87
C PRO A 184 -3.64 -5.76 -11.05
N MET A 185 -4.74 -6.10 -11.71
CA MET A 185 -5.97 -6.61 -11.05
C MET A 185 -5.72 -7.79 -10.09
N PRO A 186 -4.82 -8.76 -10.37
CA PRO A 186 -4.52 -9.83 -9.42
C PRO A 186 -3.89 -9.33 -8.10
N GLN A 187 -3.13 -8.24 -8.14
CA GLN A 187 -2.51 -7.65 -6.97
C GLN A 187 -3.56 -6.91 -6.12
N ILE A 188 -4.46 -6.16 -6.77
CA ILE A 188 -5.58 -5.49 -6.12
C ILE A 188 -6.50 -6.55 -5.48
N ALA A 189 -6.86 -7.61 -6.21
CA ALA A 189 -7.69 -8.69 -5.71
C ALA A 189 -7.14 -9.32 -4.42
N LYS A 190 -5.81 -9.53 -4.37
CA LYS A 190 -5.13 -10.02 -3.18
C LYS A 190 -5.15 -9.03 -2.01
N GLN A 191 -5.05 -7.72 -2.29
CA GLN A 191 -5.08 -6.67 -1.28
C GLN A 191 -6.43 -6.60 -0.56
N PHE A 192 -7.54 -6.81 -1.28
CA PHE A 192 -8.90 -6.71 -0.74
C PHE A 192 -9.58 -8.07 -0.46
N ASP A 193 -8.84 -9.18 -0.54
CA ASP A 193 -9.37 -10.55 -0.36
C ASP A 193 -10.62 -10.87 -1.19
N VAL A 194 -10.60 -10.45 -2.46
CA VAL A 194 -11.66 -10.70 -3.44
C VAL A 194 -11.13 -11.46 -4.65
N SER A 195 -12.02 -11.98 -5.48
CA SER A 195 -11.60 -12.61 -6.73
C SER A 195 -11.11 -11.55 -7.72
N LYS A 196 -10.22 -11.95 -8.64
CA LYS A 196 -9.81 -11.09 -9.77
C LYS A 196 -11.01 -10.64 -10.62
N ASP A 197 -12.07 -11.45 -10.65
CA ASP A 197 -13.26 -11.21 -11.47
C ASP A 197 -14.12 -10.10 -10.82
N THR A 198 -14.18 -10.03 -9.48
CA THR A 198 -14.76 -8.89 -8.78
C THR A 198 -14.09 -7.57 -9.17
N ILE A 199 -12.76 -7.56 -9.25
CA ILE A 199 -12.01 -6.37 -9.70
C ILE A 199 -12.27 -6.06 -11.18
N TRP A 200 -12.45 -7.09 -12.01
CA TRP A 200 -12.81 -6.94 -13.42
C TRP A 200 -14.21 -6.32 -13.59
N ASP A 201 -15.18 -6.77 -12.80
CA ASP A 201 -16.55 -6.24 -12.81
C ASP A 201 -16.58 -4.77 -12.39
N ILE A 202 -15.86 -4.41 -11.32
CA ILE A 202 -15.70 -3.02 -10.86
C ILE A 202 -15.06 -2.18 -11.97
N ARG A 203 -13.95 -2.66 -12.55
CA ARG A 203 -13.23 -1.96 -13.62
C ARG A 203 -14.10 -1.68 -14.84
N ASN A 204 -14.95 -2.62 -15.25
CA ASN A 204 -15.81 -2.43 -16.41
C ASN A 204 -17.11 -1.67 -16.08
N GLY A 205 -17.39 -1.41 -14.79
CA GLY A 205 -18.62 -0.79 -14.34
C GLY A 205 -19.83 -1.72 -14.40
N GLU A 206 -19.59 -3.04 -14.43
CA GLU A 206 -20.61 -4.08 -14.32
C GLU A 206 -21.15 -4.18 -12.88
N SER A 207 -20.27 -3.90 -11.90
CA SER A 207 -20.63 -3.74 -10.49
C SER A 207 -20.24 -2.35 -9.99
N TRP A 208 -20.88 -1.92 -8.89
CA TRP A 208 -20.61 -0.63 -8.24
C TRP A 208 -20.66 0.60 -9.16
N LYS A 209 -21.49 0.54 -10.21
CA LYS A 209 -21.63 1.61 -11.22
C LYS A 209 -21.99 2.99 -10.64
N HIS A 210 -22.65 3.01 -9.48
CA HIS A 210 -22.96 4.26 -8.77
C HIS A 210 -21.70 4.96 -8.23
N ILE A 211 -20.62 4.23 -7.97
CA ILE A 211 -19.30 4.76 -7.60
C ILE A 211 -18.44 4.95 -8.85
N THR A 212 -18.35 3.92 -9.70
CA THR A 212 -17.41 3.96 -10.84
C THR A 212 -17.85 4.90 -11.96
N GLY A 213 -19.15 5.22 -12.05
CA GLY A 213 -19.73 6.02 -13.13
C GLY A 213 -19.69 5.35 -14.51
N GLY A 214 -19.19 4.11 -14.60
CA GLY A 214 -18.95 3.38 -15.86
C GLY A 214 -17.60 2.66 -15.87
N LYS A 215 -17.02 2.51 -17.07
CA LYS A 215 -15.74 1.81 -17.26
C LYS A 215 -14.57 2.66 -16.76
N VAL A 216 -13.81 2.12 -15.81
CA VAL A 216 -12.60 2.73 -15.27
C VAL A 216 -11.47 2.60 -16.30
N ASN A 217 -11.09 3.74 -16.87
CA ASN A 217 -10.00 3.81 -17.84
C ASN A 217 -8.66 3.89 -17.10
N LYS A 218 -7.73 3.00 -17.47
CA LYS A 218 -6.36 3.06 -16.98
C LYS A 218 -5.73 4.37 -17.45
N LYS A 219 -5.28 5.23 -16.53
CA LYS A 219 -4.38 6.33 -16.92
C LYS A 219 -3.10 5.69 -17.45
N THR A 220 -2.57 6.21 -18.56
CA THR A 220 -1.29 5.74 -19.11
C THR A 220 -0.17 6.13 -18.13
N ILE A 221 0.04 5.30 -17.12
CA ILE A 221 1.07 5.47 -16.11
C ILE A 221 2.18 4.50 -16.48
N PHE A 222 3.28 5.07 -16.93
CA PHE A 222 4.51 4.31 -17.14
C PHE A 222 4.97 3.80 -15.77
N PRO A 223 5.23 2.50 -15.60
CA PRO A 223 5.74 1.98 -14.33
C PRO A 223 7.04 2.69 -13.99
N VAL A 224 7.06 3.37 -12.85
CA VAL A 224 8.21 4.15 -12.36
C VAL A 224 8.94 3.40 -11.25
N GLY A 225 10.25 3.61 -11.18
CA GLY A 225 11.07 3.12 -10.07
C GLY A 225 11.10 1.59 -9.99
N GLU A 226 10.81 1.06 -8.81
CA GLU A 226 10.84 -0.38 -8.53
C GLU A 226 9.75 -1.17 -9.28
N ASN A 227 8.71 -0.49 -9.76
CA ASN A 227 7.64 -1.11 -10.52
C ASN A 227 8.01 -1.35 -11.99
N THR A 228 9.16 -0.85 -12.46
CA THR A 228 9.69 -1.18 -13.78
C THR A 228 10.31 -2.58 -13.75
N SER A 229 9.99 -3.43 -14.73
CA SER A 229 10.53 -4.81 -14.81
C SER A 229 12.07 -4.89 -14.90
N ALA A 230 12.72 -3.81 -15.33
CA ALA A 230 14.18 -3.69 -15.38
C ALA A 230 14.81 -3.11 -14.10
N ALA A 231 14.01 -2.81 -13.07
CA ALA A 231 14.48 -2.16 -11.85
C ALA A 231 15.34 -3.10 -11.01
N LYS A 232 16.57 -2.67 -10.74
CA LYS A 232 17.53 -3.39 -9.88
C LYS A 232 17.57 -2.86 -8.45
N LEU A 233 16.72 -1.88 -8.15
CA LEU A 233 16.70 -1.14 -6.90
C LEU A 233 15.27 -1.11 -6.39
N THR A 234 15.14 -1.01 -5.07
CA THR A 234 13.87 -0.74 -4.39
C THR A 234 13.81 0.73 -3.97
N ASP A 235 12.61 1.24 -3.74
CA ASP A 235 12.37 2.59 -3.24
C ASP A 235 13.20 2.86 -1.97
N GLU A 236 13.27 1.88 -1.06
CA GLU A 236 14.00 1.97 0.21
C GLU A 236 15.53 2.10 0.03
N ILE A 237 16.09 1.33 -0.92
CA ILE A 237 17.51 1.43 -1.26
C ILE A 237 17.81 2.81 -1.85
N VAL A 238 16.93 3.32 -2.70
CA VAL A 238 17.11 4.63 -3.34
C VAL A 238 17.04 5.76 -2.32
N LYS A 239 16.10 5.74 -1.38
CA LYS A 239 16.04 6.70 -0.26
C LYS A 239 17.36 6.70 0.54
N THR A 240 17.86 5.51 0.88
CA THR A 240 19.12 5.36 1.61
C THR A 240 20.32 5.93 0.83
N ILE A 241 20.36 5.73 -0.50
CA ILE A 241 21.42 6.27 -1.36
C ILE A 241 21.36 7.80 -1.38
N VAL A 242 20.17 8.37 -1.53
CA VAL A 242 19.95 9.82 -1.56
C VAL A 242 20.41 10.46 -0.25
N GLU A 243 20.03 9.92 0.90
CA GLU A 243 20.46 10.41 2.21
C GLU A 243 21.99 10.37 2.38
N LYS A 244 22.61 9.24 2.06
CA LYS A 244 24.07 9.08 2.18
C LYS A 244 24.83 10.02 1.26
N TYR A 245 24.31 10.23 0.05
CA TYR A 245 24.89 11.19 -0.89
C TYR A 245 24.73 12.63 -0.40
N LYS A 246 23.56 13.00 0.16
CA LYS A 246 23.33 14.33 0.80
C LYS A 246 24.34 14.59 1.92
N LYS A 247 24.61 13.57 2.75
CA LYS A 247 25.63 13.58 3.83
C LYS A 247 27.09 13.58 3.34
N GLY A 248 27.33 13.58 2.02
CA GLY A 248 28.65 13.77 1.42
C GLY A 248 29.34 12.51 0.91
N GLU A 249 28.70 11.33 1.00
CA GLU A 249 29.29 10.09 0.50
C GLU A 249 29.55 10.17 -1.02
N LYS A 250 30.68 9.59 -1.47
CA LYS A 250 31.11 9.66 -2.88
C LYS A 250 30.29 8.71 -3.73
N ARG A 251 29.93 9.14 -4.94
CA ARG A 251 29.19 8.33 -5.92
C ARG A 251 29.89 7.00 -6.22
N SER A 252 31.21 6.98 -6.30
CA SER A 252 31.99 5.75 -6.54
C SER A 252 31.84 4.72 -5.42
N VAL A 253 31.77 5.16 -4.17
CA VAL A 253 31.58 4.29 -3.00
C VAL A 253 30.17 3.71 -2.99
N LEU A 254 29.16 4.56 -3.21
CA LEU A 254 27.76 4.15 -3.30
C LEU A 254 27.53 3.16 -4.46
N ALA A 255 28.05 3.47 -5.66
CA ALA A 255 27.94 2.60 -6.83
C ALA A 255 28.50 1.19 -6.55
N LYS A 256 29.68 1.09 -5.94
CA LYS A 256 30.29 -0.19 -5.58
C LYS A 256 29.49 -0.93 -4.51
N LYS A 257 29.05 -0.21 -3.46
CA LYS A 257 28.31 -0.79 -2.33
C LYS A 257 26.98 -1.41 -2.76
N TYR A 258 26.25 -0.74 -3.64
CA TYR A 258 24.94 -1.17 -4.10
C TYR A 258 24.98 -1.94 -5.43
N LYS A 259 26.18 -2.20 -5.98
CA LYS A 259 26.38 -2.88 -7.28
C LYS A 259 25.62 -2.21 -8.43
N ILE A 260 25.61 -0.88 -8.44
CA ILE A 260 24.90 -0.06 -9.44
C ILE A 260 25.91 0.56 -10.40
N GLY A 261 25.56 0.64 -11.69
CA GLY A 261 26.33 1.40 -12.66
C GLY A 261 26.42 2.89 -12.29
N ILE A 262 27.59 3.50 -12.48
CA ILE A 262 27.79 4.90 -12.08
C ILE A 262 26.90 5.87 -12.87
N SER A 263 26.52 5.49 -14.10
CA SER A 263 25.56 6.20 -14.97
C SER A 263 24.15 6.17 -14.38
N THR A 264 23.67 5.01 -13.92
CA THR A 264 22.37 4.87 -13.26
C THR A 264 22.31 5.72 -11.99
N LEU A 265 23.37 5.69 -11.17
CA LEU A 265 23.45 6.54 -9.98
C LEU A 265 23.49 8.04 -10.34
N ARG A 266 24.13 8.41 -11.45
CA ARG A 266 24.15 9.80 -11.94
C ARG A 266 22.75 10.26 -12.33
N ALA A 267 22.02 9.48 -13.13
CA ALA A 267 20.67 9.81 -13.57
C ALA A 267 19.69 9.92 -12.40
N LEU A 268 19.80 9.02 -11.42
CA LEU A 268 19.04 9.07 -10.17
C LEU A 268 19.31 10.38 -9.40
N LEU A 269 20.59 10.69 -9.13
CA LEU A 269 20.96 11.90 -8.38
C LEU A 269 20.72 13.19 -9.18
N ALA A 270 20.58 13.13 -10.50
CA ALA A 270 20.19 14.25 -11.34
C ALA A 270 18.68 14.53 -11.32
N GLY A 271 17.87 13.63 -10.74
CA GLY A 271 16.41 13.71 -10.78
C GLY A 271 15.81 13.26 -12.11
N GLU A 272 16.59 12.63 -12.99
CA GLU A 272 16.14 12.13 -14.29
C GLU A 272 15.34 10.83 -14.12
N THR A 273 15.74 10.00 -13.16
CA THR A 273 15.06 8.74 -12.79
C THR A 273 14.64 8.78 -11.32
N TRP A 274 13.71 7.90 -10.91
CA TRP A 274 13.18 7.87 -9.54
C TRP A 274 12.61 9.22 -9.11
N LYS A 275 11.82 9.85 -10.00
CA LYS A 275 11.26 11.19 -9.81
C LYS A 275 10.32 11.26 -8.61
N HIS A 276 9.63 10.17 -8.28
CA HIS A 276 8.76 10.07 -7.11
C HIS A 276 9.54 10.15 -5.78
N ILE A 277 10.85 9.88 -5.79
CA ILE A 277 11.71 10.02 -4.60
C ILE A 277 12.48 11.34 -4.61
N THR A 278 12.95 11.78 -5.78
CA THR A 278 13.77 13.00 -5.93
C THR A 278 12.93 14.25 -6.19
N ASN A 279 11.62 14.11 -6.35
CA ASN A 279 10.70 15.13 -6.88
C ASN A 279 11.14 15.71 -8.23
N GLY A 280 11.92 14.94 -9.01
CA GLY A 280 12.52 15.39 -10.27
C GLY A 280 13.59 16.47 -10.10
N VAL A 281 14.02 16.74 -8.88
CA VAL A 281 15.04 17.75 -8.58
C VAL A 281 16.40 17.08 -8.41
N LYS A 282 17.43 17.71 -8.96
CA LYS A 282 18.82 17.30 -8.76
C LYS A 282 19.13 17.26 -7.26
N VAL A 283 19.55 16.10 -6.77
CA VAL A 283 19.98 15.92 -5.39
C VAL A 283 21.28 16.70 -5.20
N VAL A 284 21.19 17.79 -4.44
CA VAL A 284 22.34 18.59 -4.03
C VAL A 284 22.89 18.00 -2.74
N ARG A 285 24.21 18.00 -2.59
CA ARG A 285 24.83 17.69 -1.31
C ARG A 285 24.46 18.77 -0.32
N GLU A 286 24.26 18.40 0.93
CA GLU A 286 24.19 19.41 1.99
C GLU A 286 25.50 20.18 1.96
N VAL A 287 25.40 21.48 1.66
CA VAL A 287 26.56 22.35 1.72
C VAL A 287 26.95 22.40 3.19
N GLN A 288 28.01 21.70 3.58
CA GLN A 288 28.69 22.05 4.82
C GLN A 288 29.33 23.42 4.61
N ILE A 289 28.53 24.46 4.84
CA ILE A 289 29.00 25.85 4.88
C ILE A 289 29.84 25.95 6.14
N GLY A 290 31.16 25.89 5.97
CA GLY A 290 32.12 26.06 7.05
C GLY A 290 32.35 24.80 7.90
N LEU A 291 33.30 24.95 8.82
CA LEU A 291 33.54 23.97 9.87
C LEU A 291 32.28 23.84 10.74
N SER A 292 31.94 22.66 11.26
CA SER A 292 31.06 22.59 12.43
C SER A 292 31.87 22.91 13.69
N LYS A 293 31.21 23.26 14.80
CA LYS A 293 31.88 23.44 16.10
C LYS A 293 32.70 22.20 16.50
N GLU A 294 32.15 21.02 16.22
CA GLU A 294 32.81 19.75 16.43
C GLU A 294 34.05 19.57 15.54
N ASN A 295 33.93 19.84 14.23
CA ASN A 295 35.07 19.78 13.31
C ASN A 295 36.14 20.84 13.62
N ALA A 296 35.76 22.00 14.16
CA ALA A 296 36.69 23.03 14.64
C ALA A 296 37.49 22.54 15.86
N ASN A 297 36.82 21.89 16.82
CA ASN A 297 37.48 21.26 17.96
C ASN A 297 38.44 20.14 17.50
N ILE A 298 38.00 19.27 16.60
CA ILE A 298 38.83 18.20 16.02
C ILE A 298 40.05 18.79 15.31
N ALA A 299 39.88 19.84 14.51
CA ALA A 299 40.98 20.52 13.83
C ALA A 299 42.03 21.06 14.80
N VAL A 300 41.61 21.73 15.89
CA VAL A 300 42.51 22.24 16.92
C VAL A 300 43.25 21.09 17.63
N GLN A 301 42.55 20.01 17.99
CA GLN A 301 43.16 18.85 18.60
C GLN A 301 44.19 18.16 17.68
N MET A 302 43.85 17.94 16.41
CA MET A 302 44.77 17.39 15.41
C MET A 302 46.00 18.30 15.24
N TYR A 303 45.82 19.61 15.22
CA TYR A 303 46.93 20.54 15.10
C TYR A 303 47.88 20.49 16.30
N LYS A 304 47.33 20.43 17.53
CA LYS A 304 48.11 20.22 18.76
C LYS A 304 48.84 18.89 18.79
N LYS A 305 48.29 17.84 18.16
CA LYS A 305 48.94 16.53 17.96
C LYS A 305 50.02 16.52 16.86
N GLY A 306 50.19 17.62 16.12
CA GLY A 306 51.27 17.76 15.12
C GLY A 306 50.88 17.43 13.69
N TYR A 307 49.59 17.30 13.39
CA TYR A 307 49.12 17.24 12.00
C TYR A 307 49.31 18.60 11.33
N THR A 308 49.68 18.59 10.04
CA THR A 308 49.79 19.83 9.24
C THR A 308 48.41 20.34 8.84
N GLN A 309 48.28 21.66 8.60
CA GLN A 309 47.03 22.28 8.15
C GLN A 309 46.44 21.62 6.90
N ARG A 310 47.30 21.18 5.96
CA ARG A 310 46.87 20.44 4.76
C ARG A 310 46.33 19.04 5.06
N GLN A 311 46.93 18.33 6.01
CA GLN A 311 46.43 17.01 6.44
C GLN A 311 45.07 17.14 7.13
N ILE A 312 44.92 18.15 7.99
CA ILE A 312 43.67 18.44 8.69
C ILE A 312 42.58 18.84 7.67
N ALA A 313 42.91 19.75 6.74
CA ALA A 313 41.99 20.17 5.68
C ALA A 313 41.52 18.99 4.81
N LYS A 314 42.43 18.07 4.46
CA LYS A 314 42.09 16.85 3.73
C LYS A 314 41.23 15.90 4.56
N HIS A 315 41.51 15.76 5.85
CA HIS A 315 40.77 14.88 6.76
C HIS A 315 39.34 15.37 6.99
N LEU A 316 39.15 16.69 7.14
CA LEU A 316 37.86 17.33 7.37
C LEU A 316 37.15 17.77 6.09
N ASN A 317 37.76 17.50 4.92
CA ASN A 317 37.25 17.89 3.60
C ASN A 317 36.88 19.38 3.48
N VAL A 318 37.74 20.26 4.01
CA VAL A 318 37.58 21.72 3.96
C VAL A 318 38.77 22.41 3.30
N GLY A 319 38.60 23.68 2.94
CA GLY A 319 39.70 24.51 2.44
C GLY A 319 40.81 24.67 3.48
N HIS A 320 42.08 24.58 3.05
CA HIS A 320 43.21 24.79 3.95
C HIS A 320 43.26 26.22 4.52
N THR A 321 42.69 27.20 3.82
CA THR A 321 42.49 28.59 4.28
C THR A 321 41.50 28.68 5.43
N THR A 322 40.45 27.85 5.44
CA THR A 322 39.50 27.74 6.56
C THR A 322 40.21 27.24 7.82
N ILE A 323 41.07 26.23 7.68
CA ILE A 323 41.89 25.73 8.80
C ILE A 323 42.90 26.80 9.24
N HIS A 324 43.47 27.56 8.31
CA HIS A 324 44.38 28.66 8.62
C HIS A 324 43.70 29.75 9.47
N ALA A 325 42.56 30.26 9.01
CA ALA A 325 41.78 31.29 9.70
C ALA A 325 41.28 30.81 11.07
N LEU A 326 40.86 29.55 11.19
CA LEU A 326 40.55 28.92 12.48
C LEU A 326 41.76 29.01 13.41
N LEU A 327 42.91 28.47 12.99
CA LEU A 327 44.08 28.34 13.85
C LEU A 327 44.75 29.67 14.18
N ASN A 328 44.54 30.72 13.39
CA ASN A 328 44.97 32.08 13.74
C ASN A 328 44.03 32.77 14.74
N GLY A 329 42.86 32.20 15.02
CA GLY A 329 41.84 32.81 15.89
C GLY A 329 41.01 33.89 15.19
N GLU A 330 41.11 34.00 13.87
CA GLU A 330 40.32 34.94 13.04
C GLU A 330 38.85 34.49 12.96
N THR A 331 38.61 33.18 13.03
CA THR A 331 37.28 32.55 13.05
C THR A 331 37.15 31.61 14.24
N TRP A 332 35.92 31.19 14.57
CA TRP A 332 35.64 30.26 15.69
C TRP A 332 36.26 30.71 17.02
N LYS A 333 36.03 31.97 17.39
CA LYS A 333 36.58 32.59 18.61
C LYS A 333 36.18 31.84 19.88
N GLU A 334 34.99 31.23 19.90
CA GLU A 334 34.52 30.35 20.97
C GLU A 334 35.36 29.07 21.15
N VAL A 335 36.03 28.59 20.10
CA VAL A 335 36.87 27.39 20.12
C VAL A 335 38.33 27.74 20.44
N THR A 336 38.82 28.86 19.91
CA THR A 336 40.23 29.28 20.03
C THR A 336 40.49 30.32 21.11
N GLY A 337 39.43 30.87 21.72
CA GLY A 337 39.50 32.04 22.59
C GLY A 337 39.92 33.31 21.84
N GLY A 338 39.79 33.34 20.51
CA GLY A 338 40.25 34.44 19.64
C GLY A 338 41.78 34.57 19.57
N LYS A 339 42.53 33.55 20.01
CA LYS A 339 43.99 33.54 20.03
C LYS A 339 44.54 32.53 19.02
N LYS A 340 45.72 32.84 18.49
CA LYS A 340 46.46 31.94 17.60
C LYS A 340 46.82 30.64 18.34
N VAL A 341 46.42 29.51 17.77
CA VAL A 341 46.74 28.19 18.27
C VAL A 341 48.21 27.88 18.02
N VAL A 342 48.96 27.62 19.09
CA VAL A 342 50.38 27.33 19.03
C VAL A 342 50.59 25.90 18.47
N PRO A 343 51.38 25.74 17.39
CA PRO A 343 51.73 24.41 16.91
C PRO A 343 52.73 23.70 17.83
N PRO A 344 52.75 22.36 17.86
CA PRO A 344 53.81 21.61 18.52
C PRO A 344 55.16 21.78 17.78
N GLU A 345 56.27 21.62 18.50
CA GLU A 345 57.63 21.79 17.96
C GLU A 345 57.98 20.79 16.84
N ARG A 346 57.35 19.60 16.85
CA ARG A 346 57.50 18.57 15.82
C ARG A 346 56.16 18.23 15.20
N THR A 347 56.18 18.03 13.88
CA THR A 347 55.05 17.41 13.17
C THR A 347 55.07 15.89 13.37
N ILE A 348 53.95 15.22 13.12
CA ILE A 348 53.86 13.73 13.18
C ILE A 348 54.87 13.05 12.25
N ALA A 349 55.23 13.70 11.14
CA ALA A 349 56.28 13.22 10.23
C ALA A 349 57.72 13.52 10.73
N GLY A 350 57.90 13.91 12.00
CA GLY A 350 59.20 14.17 12.62
C GLY A 350 59.90 15.47 12.17
N ARG A 351 59.32 16.25 11.26
CA ARG A 351 59.93 17.49 10.79
C ARG A 351 59.83 18.57 11.86
N ARG A 352 60.99 19.12 12.29
CA ARG A 352 61.07 20.32 13.14
C ARG A 352 60.53 21.53 12.36
N ARG A 353 59.62 22.29 12.96
CA ARG A 353 59.28 23.63 12.44
C ARG A 353 60.33 24.61 12.96
N GLY A 354 60.93 25.38 12.05
CA GLY A 354 61.98 26.33 12.40
C GLY A 354 61.46 27.38 13.38
N LYS A 355 62.19 27.60 14.48
CA LYS A 355 61.94 28.73 15.37
C LYS A 355 62.09 30.04 14.58
N PRO A 356 61.31 31.10 14.91
CA PRO A 356 61.55 32.42 14.35
C PRO A 356 63.00 32.82 14.58
N THR A 357 63.68 33.29 13.54
CA THR A 357 65.07 33.75 13.65
C THR A 357 65.09 35.10 14.34
N THR A 358 65.82 35.22 15.44
CA THR A 358 65.94 36.49 16.17
C THR A 358 66.86 37.45 15.41
N LYS A 359 66.80 38.75 15.78
CA LYS A 359 67.64 39.79 15.19
C LYS A 359 69.13 39.45 15.32
N GLU A 360 69.53 38.93 16.47
CA GLU A 360 70.91 38.55 16.79
C GLU A 360 71.41 37.42 15.88
N VAL A 361 70.57 36.40 15.66
CA VAL A 361 70.89 35.28 14.77
C VAL A 361 70.97 35.75 13.31
N ALA A 362 70.05 36.61 12.87
CA ALA A 362 70.05 37.13 11.50
C ALA A 362 71.32 37.96 11.20
N LEU A 363 71.69 38.86 12.10
CA LEU A 363 72.92 39.66 11.98
C LEU A 363 74.18 38.78 12.08
N GLY A 364 74.19 37.81 12.99
CA GLY A 364 75.28 36.85 13.13
C GLY A 364 75.50 36.01 11.87
N VAL A 365 74.43 35.58 11.20
CA VAL A 365 74.50 34.85 9.92
C VAL A 365 75.18 35.69 8.84
N ILE A 366 74.81 36.96 8.69
CA ILE A 366 75.45 37.86 7.70
C ILE A 366 76.93 38.06 8.02
N ARG A 367 77.24 38.32 9.29
CA ARG A 367 78.62 38.53 9.74
C ARG A 367 79.50 37.33 9.41
N LEU A 368 79.08 36.12 9.77
CA LEU A 368 79.85 34.90 9.49
C LEU A 368 80.03 34.64 7.99
N PHE A 369 79.02 34.95 7.16
CA PHE A 369 79.18 34.86 5.70
C PHE A 369 80.23 35.85 5.15
N ASN A 370 80.32 37.07 5.72
CA ASN A 370 81.33 38.06 5.34
C ASN A 370 82.73 37.68 5.84
N GLU A 371 82.82 36.96 6.96
CA GLU A 371 84.05 36.35 7.48
C GLU A 371 84.46 35.08 6.69
N GLY A 372 83.75 34.73 5.62
CA GLY A 372 84.11 33.62 4.73
C GLY A 372 83.61 32.24 5.15
N TRP A 373 82.76 32.14 6.19
CA TRP A 373 82.21 30.85 6.60
C TRP A 373 81.28 30.24 5.54
N THR A 374 81.32 28.93 5.41
CA THR A 374 80.41 28.21 4.52
C THR A 374 79.00 28.18 5.11
N GLY A 375 77.98 28.13 4.24
CA GLY A 375 76.59 28.06 4.70
C GLY A 375 76.31 26.83 5.56
N ALA A 376 77.02 25.72 5.33
CA ALA A 376 76.91 24.50 6.13
C ALA A 376 77.43 24.69 7.57
N ALA A 377 78.57 25.37 7.74
CA ALA A 377 79.13 25.68 9.04
C ALA A 377 78.21 26.64 9.83
N ILE A 378 77.69 27.67 9.16
CA ILE A 378 76.73 28.64 9.74
C ILE A 378 75.42 27.95 10.13
N SER A 379 74.89 27.08 9.27
CA SER A 379 73.68 26.28 9.50
C SER A 379 73.80 25.42 10.76
N LYS A 380 74.94 24.76 10.95
CA LYS A 380 75.25 23.99 12.15
C LYS A 380 75.40 24.88 13.39
N HIS A 381 76.13 26.00 13.28
CA HIS A 381 76.40 26.91 14.39
C HIS A 381 75.10 27.50 14.99
N PHE A 382 74.18 27.95 14.15
CA PHE A 382 72.90 28.52 14.61
C PHE A 382 71.74 27.52 14.67
N ASN A 383 71.98 26.23 14.36
CA ASN A 383 70.96 25.19 14.28
C ASN A 383 69.75 25.61 13.40
N ILE A 384 70.03 26.20 12.24
CA ILE A 384 69.06 26.63 11.23
C ILE A 384 69.24 25.81 9.96
N ALA A 385 68.20 25.69 9.13
CA ALA A 385 68.33 25.01 7.84
C ALA A 385 69.32 25.74 6.91
N LEU A 386 70.12 24.99 6.15
CA LEU A 386 71.09 25.53 5.19
C LEU A 386 70.45 26.53 4.22
N SER A 387 69.29 26.18 3.67
CA SER A 387 68.51 27.05 2.79
C SER A 387 68.06 28.34 3.47
N HIS A 388 67.83 28.31 4.78
CA HIS A 388 67.44 29.47 5.58
C HIS A 388 68.63 30.41 5.82
N ALA A 389 69.83 29.87 6.06
CA ALA A 389 71.06 30.67 6.14
C ALA A 389 71.32 31.46 4.84
N TYR A 390 71.24 30.80 3.69
CA TYR A 390 71.38 31.48 2.39
C TYR A 390 70.22 32.44 2.08
N ALA A 391 69.00 32.15 2.54
CA ALA A 391 67.88 33.08 2.39
C ALA A 391 68.13 34.40 3.13
N ILE A 392 68.73 34.34 4.33
CA ILE A 392 69.15 35.53 5.08
C ILE A 392 70.28 36.26 4.33
N LYS A 393 71.33 35.55 3.88
CA LYS A 393 72.45 36.11 3.12
C LYS A 393 72.00 36.94 1.92
N HIS A 394 71.05 36.40 1.15
CA HIS A 394 70.57 37.04 -0.07
C HIS A 394 69.45 38.06 0.18
N GLY A 395 69.10 38.37 1.42
CA GLY A 395 68.04 39.34 1.72
C GLY A 395 66.64 38.87 1.34
N ARG A 396 66.42 37.54 1.23
CA ARG A 396 65.10 36.93 0.98
C ARG A 396 64.30 36.72 2.27
N LYS A 397 64.96 36.80 3.42
CA LYS A 397 64.38 36.72 4.77
C LYS A 397 65.14 37.62 5.73
N CYS A 398 64.46 38.09 6.78
CA CYS A 398 65.05 38.90 7.84
C CYS A 398 65.68 40.22 7.34
N SER A 399 65.22 40.74 6.21
CA SER A 399 65.68 42.01 5.62
C SER A 399 65.41 43.19 6.55
N GLU A 400 64.36 43.11 7.36
CA GLU A 400 64.03 44.04 8.44
C GLU A 400 65.13 44.14 9.51
N PHE A 401 65.95 43.08 9.66
CA PHE A 401 67.06 43.05 10.61
C PHE A 401 68.41 43.29 9.95
N THR A 402 68.62 42.76 8.74
CA THR A 402 69.92 42.78 8.06
C THR A 402 70.11 43.99 7.15
N GLY A 403 69.04 44.68 6.76
CA GLY A 403 69.10 45.78 5.78
C GLY A 403 69.42 45.33 4.35
N ILE A 404 69.56 44.02 4.11
CA ILE A 404 69.86 43.44 2.79
C ILE A 404 68.54 43.06 2.14
N TYR A 405 68.26 43.64 0.97
CA TYR A 405 67.04 43.38 0.20
C TYR A 405 67.36 42.60 -1.07
N TYR A 406 66.63 41.50 -1.28
CA TYR A 406 66.77 40.71 -2.50
C TYR A 406 66.28 41.51 -3.72
N LYS A 407 67.19 41.85 -4.65
CA LYS A 407 66.81 42.39 -5.96
C LYS A 407 66.48 41.24 -6.91
N LYS A 408 65.23 41.16 -7.36
CA LYS A 408 64.82 40.24 -8.42
C LYS A 408 65.38 40.79 -9.73
N ILE A 409 66.32 40.08 -10.34
CA ILE A 409 66.75 40.38 -11.70
C ILE A 409 65.58 39.94 -12.59
N ASN A 410 65.01 40.89 -13.33
CA ASN A 410 63.91 40.64 -14.29
C ASN A 410 64.38 39.81 -15.47
#